data_AF-A0A9N8QBZ7-F1
#
_entry.id   AF-A0A9N8QBZ7-F1
#
_cell.length_a   1.000
_cell.length_b   1.000
_cell.length_c   1.000
_cell.angle_alpha   90.00
_cell.angle_beta   90.00
_cell.angle_gamma   90.00
#
_symmetry.space_group_name_H-M   'P 1'
#
loop_
_entity.id
_entity.type
_entity.pdbx_description
1 polymer ?
#
loop_
_entity_poly.entity_id
_entity_poly.type
_entity_poly.pdbx_seq_one_letter_code
_entity_poly.pdbx_strand_id
1 'polypeptide(L)'
;MNSSRPKLAPLGPSRPALDLYLFRSSAQSSALAMPQHIHLSGETKQARCGDIIKVLNECHARSWVARLTGECNGIKSELTQCLRAERIERTQRNNAAGKERQAKKEQVWKEIEEV
;
A
#
# COMPACT_ATOMS: atom_id res chain seq x y z
N MET A 1 -33.47 15.96 -23.43
CA MET A 1 -32.05 15.59 -23.26
C MET A 1 -31.80 15.19 -21.81
N ASN A 2 -32.22 13.99 -21.42
CA ASN A 2 -32.07 13.51 -20.04
C ASN A 2 -31.12 12.32 -20.07
N SER A 3 -29.82 12.58 -19.86
CA SER A 3 -28.80 11.55 -19.81
C SER A 3 -28.47 11.28 -18.34
N SER A 4 -29.32 10.49 -17.71
CA SER A 4 -29.01 9.88 -16.41
C SER A 4 -28.00 8.76 -16.65
N ARG A 5 -26.71 9.11 -16.82
CA ARG A 5 -25.62 8.12 -16.95
C ARG A 5 -25.61 7.24 -15.71
N PRO A 6 -25.87 5.92 -15.80
CA PRO A 6 -25.76 5.07 -14.63
C PRO A 6 -24.29 5.01 -14.22
N LYS A 7 -24.05 5.07 -12.91
CA LYS A 7 -22.73 5.06 -12.31
C LYS A 7 -22.05 3.72 -12.62
N LEU A 8 -21.31 3.65 -13.73
CA LEU A 8 -20.62 2.44 -14.16
C LEU A 8 -19.73 1.97 -13.00
N ALA A 9 -20.02 0.78 -12.47
CA ALA A 9 -19.29 0.20 -11.36
C ALA A 9 -17.80 0.13 -11.71
N PRO A 10 -16.90 0.36 -10.74
CA PRO A 10 -15.48 0.20 -11.00
C PRO A 10 -15.22 -1.26 -11.39
N LEU A 11 -14.87 -1.50 -12.65
CA LEU A 11 -14.18 -2.72 -13.08
C LEU A 11 -12.79 -2.69 -12.44
N GLY A 12 -12.73 -3.02 -11.16
CA GLY A 12 -11.50 -3.34 -10.46
C GLY A 12 -11.10 -4.77 -10.82
N PRO A 13 -9.81 -5.12 -10.72
CA PRO A 13 -9.44 -6.53 -10.67
C PRO A 13 -10.19 -7.15 -9.49
N SER A 14 -10.93 -8.22 -9.78
CA SER A 14 -11.60 -9.06 -8.79
C SER A 14 -10.60 -9.38 -7.68
N ARG A 15 -10.76 -8.73 -6.52
CA ARG A 15 -10.08 -9.16 -5.30
C ARG A 15 -10.70 -10.52 -4.97
N PRO A 16 -9.96 -11.65 -4.96
CA PRO A 16 -10.49 -12.87 -4.38
C PRO A 16 -10.63 -12.61 -2.88
N ALA A 17 -11.81 -12.17 -2.45
CA ALA A 17 -12.12 -11.80 -1.08
C ALA A 17 -12.40 -13.03 -0.18
N LEU A 18 -12.08 -14.25 -0.64
CA LEU A 18 -12.46 -15.48 0.06
C LEU A 18 -11.29 -16.42 0.39
N ASP A 19 -10.11 -16.31 -0.24
CA ASP A 19 -8.99 -17.24 0.01
C ASP A 19 -8.03 -16.83 1.14
N LEU A 20 -8.16 -15.64 1.73
CA LEU A 20 -7.29 -15.21 2.84
C LEU A 20 -7.81 -15.61 4.24
N TYR A 21 -9.06 -16.08 4.36
CA TYR A 21 -9.64 -16.37 5.68
C TYR A 21 -9.29 -17.76 6.23
N LEU A 22 -8.70 -18.65 5.43
CA LEU A 22 -8.46 -20.06 5.80
C LEU A 22 -6.99 -20.50 5.77
N PHE A 23 -6.04 -19.58 5.60
CA PHE A 23 -4.60 -19.90 5.75
C PHE A 23 -3.95 -19.14 6.91
N ARG A 24 -4.63 -19.08 8.06
CA ARG A 24 -3.97 -18.80 9.34
C ARG A 24 -3.35 -20.10 9.87
N SER A 25 -2.44 -20.65 9.08
CA SER A 25 -1.58 -21.76 9.47
C SER A 25 -0.66 -21.27 10.59
N SER A 26 -0.57 -22.08 11.63
CA SER A 26 0.19 -21.92 12.85
C SER A 26 1.71 -21.84 12.60
N ALA A 27 2.19 -20.68 12.16
CA ALA A 27 3.62 -20.39 12.11
C ALA A 27 3.94 -19.12 12.92
N GLN A 28 4.23 -19.36 14.19
CA GLN A 28 5.20 -18.63 15.02
C GLN A 28 4.85 -17.18 15.42
N SER A 29 4.14 -17.06 16.55
CA SER A 29 4.23 -15.86 17.39
C SER A 29 5.60 -15.82 18.08
N SER A 30 6.57 -15.13 17.48
CA SER A 30 7.80 -14.75 18.17
C SER A 30 7.51 -13.56 19.10
N ALA A 31 7.40 -13.80 20.40
CA ALA A 31 7.03 -12.82 21.44
C ALA A 31 8.03 -11.65 21.64
N LEU A 32 9.05 -11.52 20.79
CA LEU A 32 10.08 -10.47 20.85
C LEU A 32 10.04 -9.50 19.67
N ALA A 33 9.27 -9.80 18.61
CA ALA A 33 9.15 -8.91 17.47
C ALA A 33 8.08 -7.84 17.76
N MET A 34 8.51 -6.59 17.84
CA MET A 34 7.60 -5.46 18.00
C MET A 34 6.55 -5.46 16.88
N PRO A 35 5.25 -5.24 17.18
CA PRO A 35 4.22 -5.19 16.16
C PRO A 35 4.54 -4.10 15.14
N GLN A 36 4.83 -4.50 13.91
CA GLN A 36 5.02 -3.56 12.82
C GLN A 36 3.71 -2.81 12.60
N HIS A 37 3.74 -1.50 12.69
CA HIS A 37 2.53 -0.71 12.47
C HIS A 37 2.04 -0.88 11.02
N ILE A 38 0.72 -0.90 10.86
CA ILE A 38 0.04 -1.08 9.57
C ILE A 38 0.55 -0.15 8.45
N HIS A 39 1.05 1.04 8.81
CA HIS A 39 1.59 1.99 7.85
C HIS A 39 2.93 1.55 7.21
N LEU A 40 3.60 0.52 7.75
CA LEU A 40 4.79 -0.12 7.19
C LEU A 40 4.52 -1.52 6.61
N SER A 41 3.41 -2.18 6.96
CA SER A 41 3.10 -3.57 6.57
C SER A 41 2.72 -3.78 5.10
N GLY A 42 2.75 -2.73 4.26
CA GLY A 42 2.39 -2.84 2.85
C GLY A 42 3.52 -3.48 2.03
N GLU A 43 3.19 -4.44 1.17
CA GLU A 43 4.17 -5.16 0.32
C GLU A 43 5.04 -4.21 -0.51
N THR A 44 4.45 -3.19 -1.15
CA THR A 44 5.21 -2.21 -1.94
C THR A 44 6.20 -1.40 -1.12
N LYS A 45 5.88 -1.14 0.16
CA LYS A 45 6.73 -0.40 1.09
C LYS A 45 7.85 -1.27 1.60
N GLN A 46 7.56 -2.54 1.92
CA GLN A 46 8.57 -3.53 2.32
C GLN A 46 9.55 -3.80 1.18
N ALA A 47 9.07 -3.91 -0.05
CA ALA A 47 9.93 -4.12 -1.22
C ALA A 47 10.85 -2.92 -1.50
N ARG A 48 10.43 -1.69 -1.20
CA ARG A 48 11.18 -0.46 -1.52
C ARG A 48 12.03 0.07 -0.36
N CYS A 49 11.54 -0.03 0.87
CA CYS A 49 12.14 0.55 2.07
C CYS A 49 12.46 -0.50 3.14
N GLY A 50 12.40 -1.79 2.80
CA GLY A 50 12.53 -2.91 3.74
C GLY A 50 13.82 -2.89 4.53
N ASP A 51 14.94 -2.49 3.92
CA ASP A 51 16.23 -2.47 4.61
C ASP A 51 16.30 -1.37 5.67
N ILE A 52 15.78 -0.18 5.39
CA ILE A 52 15.67 0.90 6.38
C ILE A 52 14.70 0.50 7.51
N ILE A 53 13.62 -0.21 7.17
CA ILE A 53 12.68 -0.75 8.17
C ILE A 53 13.38 -1.77 9.09
N LYS A 54 14.22 -2.65 8.55
CA LYS A 54 15.01 -3.60 9.34
C LYS A 54 15.96 -2.88 10.30
N VAL A 55 16.72 -1.91 9.80
CA VAL A 55 17.65 -1.11 10.63
C VAL A 55 16.91 -0.35 11.73
N LEU A 56 15.73 0.20 11.43
CA LEU A 56 14.91 0.87 12.44
C LEU A 56 14.41 -0.12 13.50
N ASN A 57 14.00 -1.31 13.09
CA ASN A 57 13.58 -2.36 14.00
C ASN A 57 14.72 -2.85 14.89
N GLU A 58 15.94 -2.96 14.35
CA GLU A 58 17.14 -3.29 15.12
C GLU A 58 17.46 -2.20 16.15
N CYS A 59 17.36 -0.92 15.77
CA CYS A 59 17.50 0.19 16.71
C CYS A 59 16.46 0.14 17.83
N HIS A 60 15.22 -0.19 17.49
CA HIS A 60 14.15 -0.38 18.47
C HIS A 60 14.33 -1.64 19.34
N ALA A 61 14.95 -2.69 18.82
CA ALA A 61 15.23 -3.93 19.55
C ALA A 61 16.40 -3.78 20.55
N ARG A 62 17.33 -2.84 20.29
CA ARG A 62 18.50 -2.61 21.15
C ARG A 62 18.13 -2.15 22.56
N SER A 63 17.23 -1.18 22.70
CA SER A 63 16.81 -0.67 24.00
C SER A 63 15.50 0.11 23.90
N TRP A 64 14.63 -0.07 24.89
CA TRP A 64 13.43 0.75 25.03
C TRP A 64 13.76 2.23 25.30
N VAL A 65 14.90 2.51 25.98
CA VAL A 65 15.36 3.88 26.28
C VAL A 65 15.75 4.60 24.99
N ALA A 66 16.52 3.96 24.10
CA ALA A 66 16.93 4.52 22.81
C ALA A 66 15.75 4.98 21.95
N ARG A 67 14.60 4.30 22.07
CA ARG A 67 13.35 4.68 21.40
C ARG A 67 12.72 5.93 21.97
N LEU A 68 12.81 6.14 23.28
CA LEU A 68 12.19 7.28 23.97
C LEU A 68 13.08 8.52 23.93
N THR A 69 14.40 8.35 24.00
CA THR A 69 15.36 9.45 23.99
C THR A 69 15.59 10.02 22.59
N GLY A 70 15.15 9.32 21.54
CA GLY A 70 15.25 9.78 20.16
C GLY A 70 16.55 9.39 19.45
N GLU A 71 17.31 8.43 19.99
CA GLU A 71 18.54 7.91 19.37
C GLU A 71 18.28 7.38 17.95
N CYS A 72 17.12 6.77 17.71
CA CYS A 72 16.73 6.21 16.41
C CYS A 72 16.17 7.24 15.40
N ASN A 73 16.15 8.55 15.73
CA ASN A 73 15.48 9.56 14.89
C ASN A 73 16.13 9.77 13.51
N GLY A 74 17.44 9.57 13.39
CA GLY A 74 18.14 9.65 12.10
C GLY A 74 17.61 8.61 11.11
N ILE A 75 17.57 7.34 11.54
CA ILE A 75 17.05 6.21 10.77
C ILE A 75 15.57 6.43 10.43
N LYS A 76 14.78 6.94 11.40
CA LYS A 76 13.36 7.28 11.18
C LYS A 76 13.19 8.38 10.12
N SER A 77 14.07 9.38 10.08
CA SER A 77 14.03 10.45 9.07
C SER A 77 14.28 9.89 7.68
N GLU A 78 15.29 9.03 7.53
CA GLU A 78 15.60 8.34 6.28
C GLU A 78 14.43 7.48 5.81
N LEU A 79 13.82 6.71 6.72
CA LEU A 79 12.63 5.91 6.42
C LEU A 79 11.48 6.79 5.93
N THR A 80 11.28 7.95 6.56
CA THR A 80 10.21 8.89 6.19
C THR A 80 10.40 9.40 4.76
N GLN A 81 11.65 9.69 4.36
CA GLN A 81 11.97 10.11 3.00
C GLN A 81 11.72 8.98 1.99
N CYS A 82 12.15 7.74 2.31
CA CYS A 82 11.89 6.59 1.46
C CYS A 82 10.38 6.34 1.25
N LEU A 83 9.61 6.34 2.34
CA LEU A 83 8.15 6.15 2.27
C LEU A 83 7.44 7.31 1.54
N ARG A 84 7.99 8.52 1.59
CA ARG A 84 7.47 9.66 0.83
C ARG A 84 7.66 9.45 -0.67
N ALA A 85 8.85 8.98 -1.09
CA ALA A 85 9.14 8.66 -2.48
C ALA A 85 8.25 7.52 -3.00
N GLU A 86 8.14 6.41 -2.25
CA GLU A 86 7.25 5.28 -2.60
C GLU A 86 5.80 5.75 -2.80
N ARG A 87 5.30 6.61 -1.90
CA ARG A 87 3.95 7.14 -1.99
C ARG A 87 3.74 7.93 -3.29
N ILE A 88 4.71 8.74 -3.69
CA ILE A 88 4.62 9.55 -4.91
C ILE A 88 4.56 8.64 -6.13
N GLU A 89 5.47 7.66 -6.23
CA GLU A 89 5.49 6.72 -7.36
C GLU A 89 4.20 5.90 -7.45
N ARG A 90 3.71 5.38 -6.32
CA ARG A 90 2.44 4.64 -6.28
C ARG A 90 1.27 5.51 -6.72
N THR A 91 1.27 6.78 -6.31
CA THR A 91 0.22 7.74 -6.71
C THR A 91 0.27 8.01 -8.21
N GLN A 92 1.46 8.18 -8.78
CA GLN A 92 1.63 8.34 -10.23
C GLN A 92 1.13 7.12 -11.00
N ARG A 93 1.49 5.90 -10.57
CA ARG A 93 0.99 4.64 -11.17
C ARG A 93 -0.53 4.53 -11.11
N ASN A 94 -1.13 4.85 -9.97
CA ASN A 94 -2.59 4.85 -9.81
C ASN A 94 -3.27 5.89 -10.70
N ASN A 95 -2.68 7.07 -10.84
CA ASN A 95 -3.22 8.11 -11.72
C ASN A 95 -3.16 7.70 -13.19
N ALA A 96 -2.05 7.10 -13.63
CA ALA A 96 -1.91 6.60 -14.99
C ALA A 96 -2.93 5.48 -15.29
N ALA A 97 -3.05 4.49 -14.39
CA ALA A 97 -4.05 3.43 -14.51
C ALA A 97 -5.48 3.96 -14.46
N GLY A 98 -5.74 5.02 -13.68
CA GLY A 98 -7.03 5.70 -13.63
C GLY A 98 -7.42 6.33 -14.97
N LYS A 99 -6.46 7.00 -15.63
CA LYS A 99 -6.67 7.57 -16.97
C LYS A 99 -6.94 6.49 -18.02
N GLU A 100 -6.19 5.39 -17.98
CA GLU A 100 -6.42 4.26 -18.89
C GLU A 100 -7.82 3.65 -18.71
N ARG A 101 -8.26 3.44 -17.46
CA ARG A 101 -9.61 2.95 -17.17
C ARG A 101 -10.69 3.92 -17.63
N GLN A 102 -10.46 5.23 -17.48
CA GLN A 102 -11.38 6.25 -17.93
C GLN A 102 -11.53 6.24 -19.46
N ALA A 103 -10.42 6.15 -20.20
CA ALA A 103 -10.44 6.04 -21.66
C ALA A 103 -11.19 4.79 -22.15
N LYS A 104 -10.96 3.62 -21.53
CA LYS A 104 -11.69 2.37 -21.84
C LYS A 104 -13.19 2.51 -21.58
N LYS A 105 -13.56 3.12 -20.45
CA LYS A 105 -14.98 3.38 -20.14
C LYS A 105 -15.61 4.25 -21.22
N GLU A 106 -14.95 5.33 -21.63
CA GLU A 106 -15.45 6.24 -22.66
C GLU A 106 -15.60 5.55 -24.03
N GLN A 107 -14.70 4.63 -24.39
CA GLN A 107 -14.83 3.81 -25.60
C GLN A 107 -16.07 2.91 -25.55
N VAL A 108 -16.22 2.13 -24.47
CA VAL A 108 -17.38 1.24 -24.29
C VAL A 108 -18.70 2.02 -24.30
N TRP A 109 -18.72 3.22 -23.71
CA TRP A 109 -19.92 4.07 -23.74
C TRP A 109 -20.29 4.53 -25.15
N LYS A 110 -19.31 4.87 -26.00
CA LYS A 110 -19.57 5.24 -27.40
C LYS A 110 -20.10 4.06 -28.22
N GLU A 111 -19.52 2.88 -28.03
CA GLU A 111 -19.97 1.65 -28.69
C GLU A 111 -21.43 1.32 -28.36
N ILE A 112 -21.89 1.61 -27.13
CA ILE A 112 -23.29 1.40 -26.72
C ILE A 112 -24.23 2.47 -27.30
N GLU A 113 -23.77 3.71 -27.48
CA GLU A 113 -24.58 4.81 -28.03
C GLU A 113 -24.76 4.73 -29.56
N GLU A 114 -23.89 4.00 -30.26
CA GLU A 114 -23.94 3.81 -31.72
C GLU A 114 -24.81 2.62 -32.18
N VAL A 115 -25.33 1.81 -31.25
CA VAL A 115 -26.25 0.67 -31.48
C VAL A 115 -27.69 1.05 -31.15
#